data_AF-E0NPF7-F1
#
_entry.id   AF-E0NPF7-F1
#
_cell.length_a   1.000
_cell.length_b   1.000
_cell.length_c   1.000
_cell.angle_alpha   90.00
_cell.angle_beta   90.00
_cell.angle_gamma   90.00
#
_symmetry.space_group_name_H-M   'P 1'
#
loop_
_entity.id
_entity.type
_entity.pdbx_description
1 polymer ?
#
loop_
_entity_poly.entity_id
_entity_poly.type
_entity_poly.pdbx_seq_one_letter_code
_entity_poly.pdbx_strand_id
1 'polypeptide(L)'
;MLLLAVWKLIRIFAHMNQECTNPSFAEHCNEIFRQVIRDYHLKDDIDTPINNPYNRDSIENRLYLKCWIDTVQWHLEDIIRNPHIDPVEALSLKRRIDKSNQDRTDLVEQIDAYFRQRYSDVQALPDAQINTESPAWAIDRLSILALKIYHMKEQTERTDASPEHIEKCGAKLAVLQEQQADLSTAIDQLLADIAAGRKYMKVYMQMKMYNDPATNPVLYGKKE
;
A
#
# COMPACT_ATOMS: atom_id res chain seq x y z
N MET A 1 -41.16 -37.77 0.31
CA MET A 1 -41.09 -36.45 0.98
C MET A 1 -39.66 -36.02 1.35
N LEU A 2 -38.77 -36.91 1.81
CA LEU A 2 -37.38 -36.55 2.17
C LEU A 2 -36.51 -36.08 0.97
N LEU A 3 -36.65 -36.69 -0.21
CA LEU A 3 -35.81 -36.38 -1.39
C LEU A 3 -36.03 -34.96 -1.96
N LEU A 4 -37.24 -34.41 -1.84
CA LEU A 4 -37.57 -33.05 -2.26
C LEU A 4 -36.97 -31.99 -1.32
N ALA A 5 -36.81 -32.30 -0.03
CA ALA A 5 -36.21 -31.42 0.96
C ALA A 5 -34.68 -31.32 0.77
N VAL A 6 -34.02 -32.43 0.44
CA VAL A 6 -32.57 -32.46 0.13
C VAL A 6 -32.27 -31.68 -1.14
N TRP A 7 -33.10 -31.78 -2.19
CA TRP A 7 -32.94 -31.00 -3.42
C TRP A 7 -33.17 -29.49 -3.23
N LYS A 8 -34.10 -29.09 -2.36
CA LYS A 8 -34.29 -27.68 -1.99
C LYS A 8 -33.10 -27.11 -1.22
N LEU A 9 -32.52 -27.88 -0.30
CA LEU A 9 -31.31 -27.49 0.45
C LEU A 9 -30.06 -27.40 -0.44
N ILE A 10 -29.89 -28.33 -1.39
CA ILE A 10 -28.79 -28.28 -2.38
C ILE A 10 -28.94 -27.07 -3.31
N ARG A 11 -30.16 -26.71 -3.73
CA ARG A 11 -30.40 -25.48 -4.51
C ARG A 11 -30.16 -24.20 -3.71
N ILE A 12 -30.46 -24.18 -2.42
CA ILE A 12 -30.16 -23.03 -1.55
C ILE A 12 -28.64 -22.90 -1.36
N PHE A 13 -27.92 -24.01 -1.13
CA PHE A 13 -26.45 -23.99 -1.06
C PHE A 13 -25.79 -23.61 -2.40
N ALA A 14 -26.35 -24.04 -3.54
CA ALA A 14 -25.86 -23.66 -4.86
C ALA A 14 -26.15 -22.20 -5.22
N HIS A 15 -27.21 -21.58 -4.66
CA HIS A 15 -27.47 -20.15 -4.79
C HIS A 15 -26.66 -19.28 -3.81
N MET A 16 -26.16 -19.83 -2.70
CA MET A 16 -25.28 -19.11 -1.78
C MET A 16 -23.81 -19.06 -2.23
N ASN A 17 -23.40 -19.90 -3.19
CA ASN A 17 -22.04 -19.95 -3.73
C ASN A 17 -21.91 -19.32 -5.13
N GLN A 18 -22.84 -18.45 -5.50
CA GLN A 18 -22.86 -17.79 -6.82
C GLN A 18 -23.03 -16.27 -6.76
N GLU A 19 -22.70 -15.64 -5.64
CA GLU A 19 -22.14 -14.29 -5.71
C GLU A 19 -20.65 -14.46 -5.99
N CYS A 20 -20.27 -14.55 -7.27
CA CYS A 20 -18.94 -14.13 -7.68
C CYS A 20 -18.88 -12.62 -7.40
N THR A 21 -18.69 -12.24 -6.14
CA THR A 21 -18.41 -10.88 -5.74
C THR A 21 -17.12 -10.52 -6.44
N ASN A 22 -17.17 -9.53 -7.33
CA ASN A 22 -15.93 -8.90 -7.78
C ASN A 22 -15.13 -8.53 -6.51
N PRO A 23 -13.82 -8.80 -6.47
CA PRO A 23 -13.02 -8.48 -5.30
C PRO A 23 -13.21 -7.00 -4.95
N SER A 24 -13.25 -6.70 -3.64
CA SER A 24 -13.33 -5.31 -3.21
C SER A 24 -12.11 -4.54 -3.69
N PHE A 25 -12.18 -3.20 -3.69
CA PHE A 25 -11.07 -2.40 -4.16
C PHE A 25 -9.82 -2.63 -3.30
N ALA A 26 -9.99 -2.75 -1.98
CA ALA A 26 -8.89 -3.06 -1.08
C ALA A 26 -8.30 -4.46 -1.32
N GLU A 27 -9.12 -5.48 -1.61
CA GLU A 27 -8.59 -6.81 -1.93
C GLU A 27 -7.81 -6.81 -3.26
N HIS A 28 -8.31 -6.11 -4.28
CA HIS A 28 -7.59 -5.91 -5.54
C HIS A 28 -6.23 -5.21 -5.32
N CYS A 29 -6.17 -4.23 -4.41
CA CYS A 29 -4.89 -3.64 -4.01
C CYS A 29 -3.96 -4.67 -3.37
N ASN A 30 -4.45 -5.49 -2.43
CA ASN A 30 -3.64 -6.52 -1.79
C ASN A 30 -3.12 -7.57 -2.78
N GLU A 31 -3.91 -7.94 -3.81
CA GLU A 31 -3.47 -8.84 -4.89
C GLU A 31 -2.29 -8.25 -5.66
N ILE A 32 -2.39 -6.98 -6.07
CA ILE A 32 -1.33 -6.26 -6.78
C ILE A 32 -0.09 -6.15 -5.89
N PHE A 33 -0.23 -5.77 -4.63
CA PHE A 33 0.91 -5.62 -3.72
C PHE A 33 1.63 -6.94 -3.49
N ARG A 34 0.89 -8.03 -3.28
CA ARG A 34 1.50 -9.37 -3.19
C ARG A 34 2.24 -9.75 -4.47
N GLN A 35 1.74 -9.36 -5.65
CA GLN A 35 2.43 -9.59 -6.92
C GLN A 35 3.74 -8.80 -6.99
N VAL A 36 3.69 -7.49 -6.75
CA VAL A 36 4.86 -6.60 -6.81
C VAL A 36 5.99 -7.11 -5.92
N ILE A 37 5.65 -7.47 -4.68
CA ILE A 37 6.62 -7.98 -3.71
C ILE A 37 7.28 -9.26 -4.23
N ARG A 38 6.49 -10.21 -4.76
CA ARG A 38 7.05 -11.41 -5.39
C ARG A 38 7.94 -11.09 -6.59
N ASP A 39 7.51 -10.17 -7.46
CA ASP A 39 8.24 -9.80 -8.67
C ASP A 39 9.62 -9.20 -8.33
N TYR A 40 9.71 -8.39 -7.28
CA TYR A 40 10.99 -7.87 -6.78
C TYR A 40 11.88 -9.00 -6.24
N HIS A 41 11.33 -9.89 -5.41
CA HIS A 41 12.04 -11.02 -4.80
C HIS A 41 12.44 -12.13 -5.79
N LEU A 42 12.12 -12.00 -7.09
CA LEU A 42 12.75 -12.83 -8.13
C LEU A 42 14.23 -12.47 -8.35
N LYS A 43 14.64 -11.26 -7.95
CA LYS A 43 15.99 -10.73 -8.15
C LYS A 43 16.67 -10.30 -6.87
N ASP A 44 15.92 -9.87 -5.86
CA ASP A 44 16.46 -9.39 -4.57
C ASP A 44 17.51 -8.28 -4.74
N ASP A 45 17.34 -7.43 -5.75
CA ASP A 45 18.30 -6.41 -6.13
C ASP A 45 17.60 -5.05 -6.26
N ILE A 46 18.08 -4.08 -5.48
CA ILE A 46 17.60 -2.70 -5.44
C ILE A 46 17.70 -2.01 -6.81
N ASP A 47 18.60 -2.45 -7.68
CA ASP A 47 18.84 -1.88 -9.02
C ASP A 47 18.07 -2.62 -10.13
N THR A 48 17.23 -3.59 -9.76
CA THR A 48 16.35 -4.29 -10.71
C THR A 48 15.42 -3.30 -11.42
N PRO A 49 15.43 -3.24 -12.76
CA PRO A 49 14.47 -2.44 -13.51
C PRO A 49 13.04 -2.95 -13.28
N ILE A 50 12.11 -2.02 -13.02
CA ILE A 50 10.70 -2.37 -12.84
C ILE A 50 10.08 -2.91 -14.14
N ASN A 51 9.34 -4.01 -14.03
CA ASN A 51 8.55 -4.57 -15.13
C ASN A 51 7.06 -4.59 -14.79
N ASN A 52 6.41 -3.42 -14.89
CA ASN A 52 5.00 -3.25 -14.55
C ASN A 52 4.08 -3.77 -15.67
N PRO A 53 3.23 -4.78 -15.42
CA PRO A 53 2.38 -5.40 -16.45
C PRO A 53 1.10 -4.59 -16.76
N TYR A 54 0.78 -3.56 -15.97
CA TYR A 54 -0.47 -2.82 -16.08
C TYR A 54 -0.36 -1.63 -17.03
N ASN A 55 -1.49 -1.31 -17.68
CA ASN A 55 -1.58 -0.18 -18.60
C ASN A 55 -1.18 1.14 -17.93
N ARG A 56 -0.39 1.95 -18.63
CA ARG A 56 0.15 3.22 -18.11
C ARG A 56 -0.89 4.22 -17.63
N ASP A 57 -2.15 4.13 -17.99
CA ASP A 57 -3.19 5.07 -17.52
C ASP A 57 -4.11 4.45 -16.46
N SER A 58 -3.87 3.20 -16.06
CA SER A 58 -4.71 2.50 -15.09
C SER A 58 -4.29 2.77 -13.64
N ILE A 59 -5.24 2.59 -12.71
CA ILE A 59 -4.97 2.70 -11.27
C ILE A 59 -4.02 1.59 -10.81
N GLU A 60 -4.14 0.38 -11.37
CA GLU A 60 -3.27 -0.75 -11.07
C GLU A 60 -1.81 -0.46 -11.38
N ASN A 61 -1.54 0.28 -12.46
CA ASN A 61 -0.18 0.70 -12.77
C ASN A 61 0.40 1.59 -11.67
N ARG A 62 -0.39 2.51 -11.09
CA ARG A 62 0.04 3.36 -9.97
C ARG A 62 0.20 2.58 -8.68
N LEU A 63 -0.72 1.66 -8.39
CA LEU A 63 -0.61 0.75 -7.24
C LEU A 63 0.66 -0.12 -7.32
N TYR A 64 0.95 -0.67 -8.50
CA TYR A 64 2.15 -1.46 -8.74
C TYR A 64 3.43 -0.62 -8.57
N LEU A 65 3.50 0.55 -9.20
CA LEU A 65 4.64 1.47 -9.05
C LEU A 65 4.87 1.87 -7.59
N LYS A 66 3.77 2.21 -6.89
CA LYS A 66 3.81 2.62 -5.48
C LYS A 66 4.42 1.53 -4.62
N CYS A 67 3.88 0.31 -4.72
CA CYS A 67 4.38 -0.81 -3.94
C CYS A 67 5.81 -1.18 -4.32
N TRP A 68 6.20 -1.07 -5.61
CA TRP A 68 7.56 -1.36 -6.04
C TRP A 68 8.56 -0.39 -5.40
N ILE A 69 8.22 0.90 -5.36
CA ILE A 69 9.03 1.91 -4.68
C ILE A 69 9.14 1.61 -3.18
N ASP A 70 8.04 1.22 -2.51
CA ASP A 70 8.12 0.81 -1.10
C ASP A 70 9.06 -0.39 -0.90
N THR A 71 8.97 -1.41 -1.77
CA THR A 71 9.78 -2.63 -1.69
C THR A 71 11.26 -2.29 -1.87
N VAL A 72 11.61 -1.55 -2.92
CA VAL A 72 13.00 -1.10 -3.13
C VAL A 72 13.47 -0.26 -1.94
N GLN A 73 12.64 0.66 -1.45
CA GLN A 73 13.01 1.51 -0.32
C GLN A 73 13.23 0.71 0.98
N TRP A 74 12.46 -0.35 1.21
CA TRP A 74 12.69 -1.26 2.34
C TRP A 74 14.12 -1.82 2.31
N HIS A 75 14.57 -2.31 1.16
CA HIS A 75 15.92 -2.86 1.03
C HIS A 75 17.02 -1.80 1.03
N LEU A 76 16.75 -0.59 0.52
CA LEU A 76 17.66 0.55 0.71
C LEU A 76 17.85 0.86 2.20
N GLU A 77 16.77 0.82 2.99
CA GLU A 77 16.80 1.01 4.44
C GLU A 77 17.55 -0.12 5.17
N ASP A 78 17.46 -1.37 4.71
CA ASP A 78 18.26 -2.47 5.26
C ASP A 78 19.76 -2.24 5.03
N ILE A 79 20.15 -1.83 3.82
CA ILE A 79 21.56 -1.61 3.46
C ILE A 79 22.15 -0.42 4.24
N ILE A 80 21.46 0.73 4.31
CA ILE A 80 21.96 1.91 5.02
C ILE A 80 22.10 1.68 6.54
N ARG A 81 21.38 0.71 7.10
CA ARG A 81 21.43 0.35 8.53
C ARG A 81 22.62 -0.55 8.88
N ASN A 82 23.41 -0.99 7.90
CA ASN A 82 24.66 -1.70 8.16
C ASN A 82 25.67 -0.77 8.88
N PRO A 83 26.09 -1.06 10.13
CA PRO A 83 27.01 -0.20 10.87
C PRO A 83 28.42 -0.12 10.26
N HIS A 84 28.73 -0.98 9.29
CA HIS A 84 30.02 -1.05 8.61
C HIS A 84 29.99 -0.57 7.16
N ILE A 85 28.89 0.09 6.73
CA ILE A 85 28.79 0.67 5.39
C ILE A 85 29.87 1.74 5.16
N ASP A 86 30.41 1.79 3.94
CA ASP A 86 31.32 2.87 3.55
C ASP A 86 30.59 4.23 3.63
N PRO A 87 31.17 5.28 4.25
CA PRO A 87 30.49 6.57 4.40
C PRO A 87 30.13 7.26 3.08
N VAL A 88 30.92 7.07 2.02
CA VAL A 88 30.64 7.67 0.70
C VAL A 88 29.46 6.94 0.04
N GLU A 89 29.44 5.61 0.12
CA GLU A 89 28.30 4.79 -0.31
C GLU A 89 27.04 5.14 0.49
N ALA A 90 27.15 5.30 1.81
CA ALA A 90 26.06 5.68 2.68
C ALA A 90 25.43 7.02 2.28
N LEU A 91 26.24 8.03 1.94
CA LEU A 91 25.72 9.31 1.46
C LEU A 91 25.00 9.18 0.11
N SER A 92 25.54 8.38 -0.82
CA SER A 92 24.91 8.10 -2.10
C SER A 92 23.54 7.43 -1.91
N LEU A 93 23.50 6.41 -1.06
CA LEU A 93 22.29 5.65 -0.73
C LEU A 93 21.26 6.53 0.00
N LYS A 94 21.70 7.39 0.91
CA LYS A 94 20.83 8.35 1.59
C LYS A 94 20.15 9.30 0.61
N ARG A 95 20.87 9.82 -0.39
CA ARG A 95 20.28 10.67 -1.44
C ARG A 95 19.25 9.91 -2.28
N ARG A 96 19.52 8.64 -2.57
CA ARG A 96 18.58 7.75 -3.25
C ARG A 96 17.32 7.49 -2.41
N ILE A 97 17.47 7.26 -1.11
CA ILE A 97 16.34 7.12 -0.17
C ILE A 97 15.52 8.40 -0.09
N ASP A 98 16.16 9.58 -0.06
CA ASP A 98 15.45 10.87 -0.05
C ASP A 98 14.63 11.06 -1.33
N LYS A 99 15.21 10.70 -2.48
CA LYS A 99 14.48 10.70 -3.75
C LYS A 99 13.32 9.69 -3.75
N SER A 100 13.57 8.46 -3.29
CA SER A 100 12.54 7.41 -3.19
C SER A 100 11.36 7.84 -2.34
N ASN A 101 11.62 8.51 -1.21
CA ASN A 101 10.59 9.08 -0.34
C ASN A 101 9.74 10.13 -1.05
N GLN A 102 10.34 10.94 -1.92
CA GLN A 102 9.61 11.91 -2.73
C GLN A 102 8.77 11.21 -3.79
N ASP A 103 9.37 10.29 -4.56
CA ASP A 103 8.68 9.54 -5.62
C ASP A 103 7.48 8.76 -5.05
N ARG A 104 7.59 8.21 -3.83
CA ARG A 104 6.47 7.58 -3.12
C ARG A 104 5.33 8.56 -2.83
N THR A 105 5.65 9.73 -2.27
CA THR A 105 4.64 10.77 -2.00
C THR A 105 3.95 11.23 -3.28
N ASP A 106 4.72 11.47 -4.35
CA ASP A 106 4.17 11.93 -5.63
C ASP A 106 3.19 10.90 -6.22
N LEU A 107 3.45 9.60 -6.05
CA LEU A 107 2.52 8.54 -6.46
C LEU A 107 1.26 8.49 -5.61
N VAL A 108 1.35 8.72 -4.30
CA VAL A 108 0.18 8.81 -3.43
C VAL A 108 -0.71 9.98 -3.88
N GLU A 109 -0.13 11.13 -4.21
CA GLU A 109 -0.89 12.27 -4.74
C GLU A 109 -1.53 11.99 -6.11
N GLN A 110 -0.87 11.22 -6.98
CA GLN A 110 -1.46 10.75 -8.24
C GLN A 110 -2.66 9.81 -8.02
N ILE A 111 -2.59 8.91 -7.04
CA ILE A 111 -3.70 8.03 -6.66
C ILE A 111 -4.87 8.87 -6.11
N ASP A 112 -4.58 9.89 -5.31
CA ASP A 112 -5.60 10.82 -4.84
C ASP A 112 -6.24 11.62 -5.97
N ALA A 113 -5.45 12.04 -6.97
CA ALA A 113 -5.97 12.70 -8.17
C ALA A 113 -6.92 11.79 -8.96
N TYR A 114 -6.60 10.50 -9.07
CA TYR A 114 -7.49 9.49 -9.65
C TYR A 114 -8.83 9.42 -8.91
N PHE A 115 -8.83 9.30 -7.59
CA PHE A 115 -10.07 9.25 -6.81
C PHE A 115 -10.85 10.55 -6.87
N ARG A 116 -10.17 11.69 -6.86
CA ARG A 116 -10.80 13.01 -7.01
C ARG A 116 -11.53 13.14 -8.35
N GLN A 117 -10.91 12.67 -9.43
CA GLN A 117 -11.56 12.61 -10.74
C GLN A 117 -12.71 11.61 -10.75
N ARG A 118 -12.52 10.42 -10.18
CA ARG A 118 -13.52 9.34 -10.14
C ARG A 118 -14.82 9.73 -9.41
N TYR A 119 -14.72 10.63 -8.43
CA TYR A 119 -15.84 11.10 -7.62
C TYR A 119 -16.18 12.58 -7.85
N SER A 120 -15.75 13.18 -8.97
CA SER A 120 -15.95 14.61 -9.25
C SER A 120 -17.41 15.05 -9.27
N ASP A 121 -18.30 14.15 -9.67
CA ASP A 121 -19.72 14.44 -9.86
C ASP A 121 -20.56 14.10 -8.61
N VAL A 122 -19.93 13.57 -7.56
CA VAL A 122 -20.63 13.22 -6.32
C VAL A 122 -20.94 14.50 -5.54
N GLN A 123 -22.23 14.73 -5.30
CA GLN A 123 -22.71 15.81 -4.46
C GLN A 123 -22.64 15.40 -2.99
N ALA A 124 -21.94 16.20 -2.18
CA ALA A 124 -21.89 15.97 -0.74
C ALA A 124 -23.26 16.20 -0.11
N LEU A 125 -23.65 15.31 0.81
CA LEU A 125 -24.86 15.46 1.61
C LEU A 125 -24.70 16.64 2.61
N PRO A 126 -25.80 17.24 3.09
CA PRO A 126 -25.74 18.36 4.04
C PRO A 126 -24.97 18.05 5.34
N ASP A 127 -24.97 16.79 5.75
CA ASP A 127 -24.32 16.26 6.95
C ASP A 127 -23.03 15.48 6.63
N ALA A 128 -22.48 15.62 5.42
CA ALA A 128 -21.25 14.95 5.03
C ALA A 128 -20.09 15.29 5.97
N GLN A 129 -19.28 14.27 6.27
CA GLN A 129 -18.19 14.39 7.23
C GLN A 129 -16.81 14.36 6.55
N ILE A 130 -15.81 14.89 7.24
CA ILE A 130 -14.41 14.77 6.81
C ILE A 130 -13.79 13.48 7.37
N ASN A 131 -12.98 12.82 6.55
CA ASN A 131 -12.10 11.72 6.90
C ASN A 131 -10.76 12.23 7.45
N THR A 132 -10.14 11.45 8.33
CA THR A 132 -8.83 11.77 8.90
C THR A 132 -7.71 11.78 7.86
N GLU A 133 -7.83 10.97 6.82
CA GLU A 133 -6.87 10.87 5.71
C GLU A 133 -7.56 10.43 4.42
N SER A 134 -6.98 10.76 3.27
CA SER A 134 -7.52 10.40 1.96
C SER A 134 -7.43 8.90 1.67
N PRO A 135 -8.19 8.39 0.67
CA PRO A 135 -8.06 7.00 0.22
C PRO A 135 -6.63 6.62 -0.16
N ALA A 136 -5.88 7.50 -0.84
CA ALA A 136 -4.52 7.19 -1.26
C ALA A 136 -3.56 6.98 -0.08
N TRP A 137 -3.66 7.78 0.98
CA TRP A 137 -2.85 7.61 2.19
C TRP A 137 -3.22 6.34 2.96
N ALA A 138 -4.50 5.96 2.98
CA ALA A 138 -4.91 4.68 3.55
C ALA A 138 -4.32 3.49 2.76
N ILE A 139 -4.34 3.57 1.42
CA ILE A 139 -3.73 2.58 0.52
C ILE A 139 -2.20 2.54 0.65
N ASP A 140 -1.56 3.69 0.91
CA ASP A 140 -0.11 3.76 1.17
C ASP A 140 0.28 2.86 2.34
N ARG A 141 -0.46 2.96 3.46
CA ARG A 141 -0.25 2.10 4.63
C ARG A 141 -0.58 0.64 4.33
N LEU A 142 -1.58 0.38 3.50
CA LEU A 142 -1.94 -0.99 3.10
C LEU A 142 -0.79 -1.67 2.35
N SER A 143 -0.11 -0.95 1.46
CA SER A 143 1.10 -1.44 0.77
C SER A 143 2.23 -1.75 1.76
N ILE A 144 2.46 -0.89 2.75
CA ILE A 144 3.47 -1.14 3.79
C ILE A 144 3.10 -2.36 4.66
N LEU A 145 1.81 -2.56 4.96
CA LEU A 145 1.36 -3.77 5.65
C LEU A 145 1.63 -5.03 4.83
N ALA A 146 1.39 -5.01 3.51
CA ALA A 146 1.71 -6.15 2.65
C ALA A 146 3.20 -6.54 2.72
N LEU A 147 4.10 -5.55 2.70
CA LEU A 147 5.55 -5.77 2.89
C LEU A 147 5.89 -6.34 4.27
N LYS A 148 5.33 -5.76 5.34
CA LYS A 148 5.54 -6.26 6.70
C LYS A 148 5.07 -7.70 6.86
N ILE A 149 3.91 -8.04 6.28
CA ILE A 149 3.36 -9.40 6.30
C ILE A 149 4.30 -10.36 5.57
N TYR A 150 4.79 -9.98 4.39
CA TYR A 150 5.75 -10.78 3.63
C TYR A 150 7.01 -11.09 4.46
N HIS A 151 7.71 -10.07 4.93
CA HIS A 151 8.96 -10.28 5.69
C HIS A 151 8.74 -10.92 7.07
N MET A 152 7.61 -10.65 7.73
CA MET A 152 7.29 -11.33 8.98
C MET A 152 7.04 -12.82 8.74
N LYS A 153 6.37 -13.18 7.63
CA LYS A 153 6.17 -14.57 7.25
C LYS A 153 7.50 -15.28 7.02
N GLU A 154 8.46 -14.66 6.33
CA GLU A 154 9.81 -15.24 6.19
C GLU A 154 10.44 -15.57 7.55
N GLN A 155 10.27 -14.69 8.56
CA GLN A 155 10.77 -14.97 9.91
C GLN A 155 10.10 -16.16 10.59
N THR A 156 8.83 -16.46 10.27
CA THR A 156 8.12 -17.63 10.78
C THR A 156 8.52 -18.94 10.08
N GLU A 157 9.16 -18.86 8.92
CA GLU A 157 9.53 -20.00 8.09
C GLU A 157 11.03 -20.36 8.20
N ARG A 158 11.77 -19.62 9.04
CA ARG A 158 13.20 -19.87 9.30
C ARG A 158 13.45 -21.23 9.95
N THR A 159 14.41 -21.96 9.40
CA THR A 159 14.85 -23.26 9.97
C THR A 159 16.04 -23.12 10.91
N ASP A 160 16.65 -21.95 10.99
CA ASP A 160 17.84 -21.63 11.78
C ASP A 160 17.51 -20.86 13.08
N ALA A 161 16.24 -20.55 13.32
CA ALA A 161 15.77 -19.79 14.47
C ALA A 161 15.25 -20.71 15.60
N SER A 162 15.24 -20.20 16.83
CA SER A 162 14.68 -20.95 17.96
C SER A 162 13.16 -21.06 17.87
N PRO A 163 12.54 -22.09 18.49
CA PRO A 163 11.08 -22.21 18.55
C PRO A 163 10.40 -20.96 19.14
N GLU A 164 10.99 -20.35 20.15
CA GLU A 164 10.47 -19.13 20.79
C GLU A 164 10.48 -17.92 19.84
N HIS A 165 11.49 -17.83 18.96
CA HIS A 165 11.52 -16.80 17.91
C HIS A 165 10.39 -17.03 16.90
N ILE A 166 10.23 -18.27 16.42
CA ILE A 166 9.15 -18.63 15.49
C ILE A 166 7.77 -18.30 16.08
N GLU A 167 7.52 -18.68 17.34
CA GLU A 167 6.27 -18.37 18.03
C GLU A 167 6.03 -16.86 18.14
N LYS A 168 7.04 -16.11 18.56
CA LYS A 168 6.96 -14.64 18.68
C LYS A 168 6.69 -13.97 17.33
N CYS A 169 7.33 -14.44 16.26
CA CYS A 169 7.09 -13.94 14.90
C CYS A 169 5.70 -14.34 14.39
N GLY A 170 5.22 -15.54 14.72
CA GLY A 170 3.86 -15.99 14.40
C GLY A 170 2.78 -15.12 15.03
N ALA A 171 2.95 -14.76 16.31
CA ALA A 171 2.05 -13.84 16.99
C ALA A 171 2.03 -12.44 16.34
N LYS A 172 3.21 -11.93 15.92
CA LYS A 172 3.30 -10.65 15.20
C LYS A 172 2.65 -10.71 13.82
N LEU A 173 2.84 -11.83 13.10
CA LEU A 173 2.24 -12.04 11.79
C LEU A 173 0.71 -12.01 11.87
N ALA A 174 0.13 -12.66 12.87
CA ALA A 174 -1.32 -12.63 13.11
C ALA A 174 -1.84 -11.19 13.33
N VAL A 175 -1.14 -10.38 14.13
CA VAL A 175 -1.50 -8.97 14.34
C VAL A 175 -1.40 -8.16 13.04
N LEU A 176 -0.38 -8.39 12.21
CA LEU A 176 -0.25 -7.69 10.93
C LEU A 176 -1.38 -8.06 9.95
N GLN A 177 -1.80 -9.33 9.94
CA GLN A 177 -2.92 -9.81 9.12
C GLN A 177 -4.25 -9.20 9.58
N GLU A 178 -4.49 -9.11 10.89
CA GLU A 178 -5.65 -8.42 11.46
C GLU A 178 -5.66 -6.94 11.06
N GLN A 179 -4.52 -6.24 11.20
CA GLN A 179 -4.38 -4.84 10.74
C GLN A 179 -4.67 -4.66 9.25
N GLN A 180 -4.26 -5.60 8.40
CA GLN A 180 -4.55 -5.55 6.96
C GLN A 180 -6.04 -5.74 6.69
N ALA A 181 -6.71 -6.66 7.39
CA ALA A 181 -8.15 -6.90 7.24
C ALA A 181 -8.98 -5.69 7.68
N ASP A 182 -8.65 -5.11 8.84
CA ASP A 182 -9.31 -3.92 9.38
C ASP A 182 -9.12 -2.70 8.46
N LEU A 183 -7.88 -2.46 8.01
CA LEU A 183 -7.59 -1.36 7.11
C LEU A 183 -8.28 -1.54 5.74
N SER A 184 -8.32 -2.77 5.21
CA SER A 184 -9.02 -3.06 3.96
C SER A 184 -10.51 -2.74 4.08
N THR A 185 -11.13 -3.19 5.17
CA THR A 185 -12.54 -2.90 5.49
C THR A 185 -12.79 -1.40 5.59
N ALA A 186 -11.93 -0.67 6.31
CA ALA A 186 -12.04 0.77 6.47
C ALA A 186 -11.87 1.54 5.14
N ILE A 187 -10.99 1.08 4.25
CA ILE A 187 -10.81 1.65 2.90
C ILE A 187 -12.07 1.47 2.08
N ASP A 188 -12.62 0.27 2.01
CA ASP A 188 -13.83 -0.02 1.22
C ASP A 188 -15.03 0.78 1.74
N GLN A 189 -15.18 0.89 3.07
CA GLN A 189 -16.20 1.73 3.70
C GLN A 189 -16.01 3.23 3.37
N LEU A 190 -14.77 3.74 3.43
CA LEU A 190 -14.47 5.12 3.06
C LEU A 190 -14.83 5.41 1.61
N LEU A 191 -14.47 4.53 0.67
CA LEU A 191 -14.81 4.68 -0.74
C LEU A 191 -16.31 4.63 -0.98
N ALA A 192 -17.04 3.76 -0.27
CA ALA A 192 -18.50 3.68 -0.33
C ALA A 192 -19.18 4.94 0.24
N ASP A 193 -18.66 5.49 1.35
CA ASP A 193 -19.14 6.74 1.95
C ASP A 193 -18.90 7.94 1.03
N ILE A 194 -17.73 8.01 0.40
CA ILE A 194 -17.42 9.05 -0.59
C ILE A 194 -18.36 8.92 -1.78
N ALA A 195 -18.55 7.72 -2.32
CA ALA A 195 -19.44 7.48 -3.46
C ALA A 195 -20.91 7.87 -3.17
N ALA A 196 -21.34 7.73 -1.91
CA ALA A 196 -22.67 8.08 -1.45
C ALA A 196 -22.81 9.54 -1.00
N GLY A 197 -21.75 10.35 -1.10
CA GLY A 197 -21.76 11.75 -0.66
C GLY A 197 -21.77 11.93 0.87
N ARG A 198 -21.58 10.86 1.65
CA ARG A 198 -21.51 10.91 3.13
C ARG A 198 -20.17 11.45 3.63
N LYS A 199 -19.12 11.37 2.81
CA LYS A 199 -17.81 11.93 3.11
C LYS A 199 -17.28 12.79 1.97
N TYR A 200 -16.52 13.82 2.33
CA TYR A 200 -15.86 14.68 1.34
C TYR A 200 -14.66 13.97 0.71
N MET A 201 -14.54 14.02 -0.62
CA MET A 201 -13.28 13.71 -1.29
C MET A 201 -12.35 14.93 -1.23
N LYS A 202 -11.72 15.15 -0.08
CA LYS A 202 -10.78 16.26 0.14
C LYS A 202 -9.33 15.74 0.18
N VAL A 203 -8.46 16.38 -0.61
CA VAL A 203 -7.04 16.03 -0.73
C VAL A 203 -6.20 17.25 -0.36
N TYR A 204 -5.09 17.03 0.35
CA TYR A 204 -4.06 18.01 0.61
C TYR A 204 -2.75 17.56 -0.04
N MET A 205 -2.12 18.44 -0.81
CA MET A 205 -0.78 18.21 -1.35
C MET A 205 0.27 18.42 -0.26
N GLN A 206 1.42 17.75 -0.37
CA GLN A 206 2.52 17.97 0.53
C GLN A 206 3.12 19.37 0.38
N MET A 207 3.41 19.99 1.53
CA MET A 207 4.01 21.32 1.65
C MET A 207 5.46 21.20 2.13
N LYS A 208 6.33 20.54 1.37
CA LYS A 208 7.75 20.37 1.71
C LYS A 208 8.56 21.60 1.29
N MET A 209 9.20 22.27 2.25
CA MET A 209 10.01 23.48 2.01
C MET A 209 11.45 23.16 1.58
N TYR A 210 12.05 22.09 2.07
CA TYR A 210 13.49 21.85 1.87
C TYR A 210 13.85 21.29 0.48
N ASN A 211 12.86 20.82 -0.28
CA ASN A 211 13.05 20.33 -1.66
C ASN A 211 13.04 21.47 -2.69
N ASP A 212 12.51 22.63 -2.33
CA ASP A 212 12.50 23.82 -3.17
C ASP A 212 13.68 24.74 -2.80
N PRO A 213 14.60 25.03 -3.74
CA PRO A 213 15.72 25.93 -3.50
C PRO A 213 15.34 27.31 -2.98
N ALA A 214 14.15 27.83 -3.35
CA ALA A 214 13.66 29.13 -2.90
C ALA A 214 13.20 29.12 -1.43
N THR A 215 12.92 27.94 -0.87
CA THR A 215 12.44 27.79 0.51
C THR A 215 13.40 26.99 1.41
N ASN A 216 14.52 26.49 0.88
CA ASN A 216 15.60 25.86 1.65
C ASN A 216 16.67 26.87 2.13
N PRO A 217 16.78 27.15 3.45
CA PRO A 217 17.71 28.15 3.99
C PRO A 217 19.19 27.86 3.70
N VAL A 218 19.56 26.60 3.51
CA VAL A 218 20.94 26.22 3.17
C VAL A 218 21.29 26.62 1.73
N LEU A 219 20.30 26.75 0.85
CA LEU A 219 20.47 27.10 -0.55
C LEU A 219 20.33 28.61 -0.78
N TYR A 220 19.26 29.24 -0.29
CA TYR A 220 19.07 30.69 -0.47
C TYR A 220 19.85 31.55 0.54
N GLY A 221 20.25 30.98 1.68
CA GLY A 221 21.02 31.68 2.72
C GLY A 221 22.50 31.87 2.41
N LYS A 222 22.99 31.29 1.31
CA LYS A 222 24.32 31.57 0.78
C LYS A 222 24.32 32.94 0.10
N LYS A 223 24.52 33.99 0.89
CA LYS A 223 25.06 35.26 0.39
C LYS A 223 26.57 35.10 0.30
N GLU A 224 27.14 35.33 -0.88
CA GLU A 224 28.59 35.54 -1.04
C GLU A 224 29.07 36.70 -0.17
#